data_AF-A0A0R3NE45-F1
#
_entry.id   AF-A0A0R3NE45-F1
#
_cell.length_a   1.000
_cell.length_b   1.000
_cell.length_c   1.000
_cell.angle_alpha   90.00
_cell.angle_beta   90.00
_cell.angle_gamma   90.00
#
_symmetry.space_group_name_H-M   'P 1'
#
loop_
_entity.id
_entity.type
_entity.pdbx_description
1 polymer ?
#
loop_
_entity_poly.entity_id
_entity_poly.type
_entity_poly.pdbx_seq_one_letter_code
_entity_poly.pdbx_strand_id
1 'polypeptide(L)'
;MELIRNGTVVDEVRCGDLSCNDHLELGVTESCWVAIRVRGSVAGREADIAAHTSAVYVDVGDKPVFATADAVSVLAQIEGSIAYVDTIAPKTDEARHSRLRAVLELAHHRLHHRLHELGASHEHVPIHSAHVEREH
;
A
#
# COMPACT_ATOMS: atom_id res chain seq x y z
N MET A 1 -6.90 22.00 -6.73
CA MET A 1 -7.65 20.82 -6.27
C MET A 1 -7.22 19.65 -7.12
N GLU A 2 -6.94 18.51 -6.50
CA GLU A 2 -6.50 17.28 -7.14
C GLU A 2 -7.50 16.19 -6.77
N LEU A 3 -7.96 15.44 -7.76
CA LEU A 3 -8.71 14.21 -7.55
C LEU A 3 -7.72 13.05 -7.45
N ILE A 4 -7.78 12.35 -6.32
CA ILE A 4 -6.91 11.22 -6.00
C ILE A 4 -7.70 9.93 -6.18
N ARG A 5 -7.09 8.94 -6.84
CA ARG A 5 -7.59 7.58 -6.98
C ARG A 5 -6.48 6.61 -6.66
N ASN A 6 -6.70 5.73 -5.67
CA ASN A 6 -5.70 4.74 -5.24
C ASN A 6 -4.31 5.37 -5.01
N GLY A 7 -4.26 6.58 -4.43
CA GLY A 7 -3.03 7.30 -4.11
C GLY A 7 -2.43 8.13 -5.27
N THR A 8 -2.95 8.01 -6.48
CA THR A 8 -2.46 8.73 -7.67
C THR A 8 -3.37 9.92 -8.01
N VAL A 9 -2.80 11.06 -8.42
CA VAL A 9 -3.56 12.19 -8.96
C VAL A 9 -4.04 11.81 -10.36
N VAL A 10 -5.36 11.75 -10.56
CA VAL A 10 -5.96 11.38 -11.85
C VAL A 10 -6.57 12.57 -12.60
N ASP A 11 -6.87 13.66 -11.88
CA ASP A 11 -7.31 14.92 -12.46
C ASP A 11 -6.95 16.09 -11.53
N GLU A 12 -6.79 17.29 -12.06
CA GLU A 12 -6.53 18.49 -11.29
C GLU A 12 -7.18 19.74 -11.87
N VAL A 13 -7.67 20.60 -10.98
CA VAL A 13 -8.10 21.97 -11.28
C VAL A 13 -7.23 22.94 -10.49
N ARG A 14 -6.67 23.93 -11.18
CA ARG A 14 -5.91 25.01 -10.54
C ARG A 14 -6.78 26.25 -10.46
N CYS A 15 -6.90 26.78 -9.25
CA CYS A 15 -7.64 28.00 -9.00
C CYS A 15 -6.62 29.12 -8.73
N GLY A 16 -6.73 30.23 -9.47
CA GLY A 16 -5.83 31.39 -9.32
C GLY A 16 -6.22 32.34 -8.19
N ASP A 17 -7.47 32.26 -7.72
CA ASP A 17 -8.03 33.14 -6.70
C ASP A 17 -8.22 32.44 -5.36
N LEU A 18 -8.49 33.22 -4.30
CA LEU A 18 -8.71 32.72 -2.93
C LEU A 18 -10.00 31.90 -2.77
N SER A 19 -10.89 31.90 -3.76
CA SER A 19 -12.07 31.06 -3.82
C SER A 19 -12.22 30.47 -5.21
N CYS A 20 -12.81 29.28 -5.27
CA CYS A 20 -12.99 28.52 -6.48
C CYS A 20 -14.19 27.61 -6.33
N ASN A 21 -15.00 27.51 -7.38
CA ASN A 21 -16.09 26.56 -7.44
C ASN A 21 -15.95 25.78 -8.74
N ASP A 22 -15.54 24.53 -8.61
CA ASP A 22 -15.26 23.65 -9.73
C ASP A 22 -15.69 22.22 -9.37
N HIS A 23 -15.81 21.40 -10.39
CA HIS A 23 -16.12 19.98 -10.25
C HIS A 23 -15.18 19.15 -11.10
N LEU A 24 -14.95 17.92 -10.67
CA LEU A 24 -14.16 16.91 -11.36
C LEU A 24 -15.03 15.67 -11.53
N GLU A 25 -14.94 15.03 -12.68
CA GLU A 25 -15.66 13.78 -12.96
C GLU A 25 -14.69 12.61 -13.00
N LEU A 26 -15.12 11.45 -12.48
CA LEU A 26 -14.33 10.23 -12.52
C LEU A 26 -15.14 9.09 -13.13
N GLY A 27 -14.69 8.59 -14.27
CA GLY A 27 -15.16 7.31 -14.80
C GLY A 27 -14.60 6.16 -13.93
N VAL A 28 -15.48 5.45 -13.23
CA VAL A 28 -15.07 4.31 -12.38
C VAL A 28 -15.46 3.00 -13.04
N THR A 29 -14.47 2.24 -13.50
CA THR A 29 -14.65 0.92 -14.14
C THR A 29 -14.17 -0.25 -13.28
N GLU A 30 -13.47 0.02 -12.18
CA GLU A 30 -12.92 -0.95 -11.24
C GLU A 30 -12.97 -0.36 -9.82
N SER A 31 -13.02 -1.23 -8.82
CA SER A 31 -13.15 -0.81 -7.43
C SER A 31 -11.90 -0.07 -6.97
N CYS A 32 -12.09 1.05 -6.27
CA CYS A 32 -11.01 1.94 -5.88
C CYS A 32 -11.41 2.75 -4.65
N TRP A 33 -10.46 3.45 -4.05
CA TRP A 33 -10.79 4.58 -3.18
C TRP A 33 -10.45 5.89 -3.86
N VAL A 34 -11.25 6.92 -3.54
CA VAL A 34 -11.10 8.26 -4.08
C VAL A 34 -11.08 9.30 -2.96
N ALA A 35 -10.34 10.38 -3.17
CA ALA A 35 -10.34 11.53 -2.27
C ALA A 35 -10.05 12.81 -3.05
N ILE A 36 -10.45 13.95 -2.50
CA ILE A 36 -10.04 15.26 -3.02
C ILE A 36 -8.93 15.80 -2.13
N ARG A 37 -7.89 16.35 -2.76
CA ARG A 37 -6.77 17.03 -2.09
C ARG A 37 -6.64 18.46 -2.62
N VAL A 38 -6.38 19.42 -1.74
CA VAL A 38 -6.13 20.81 -2.12
C VAL A 38 -4.73 21.19 -1.65
N ARG A 39 -3.90 21.64 -2.59
CA ARG A 39 -2.60 22.26 -2.31
C ARG A 39 -2.76 23.76 -2.17
N GLY A 40 -1.93 24.38 -1.34
CA GLY A 40 -1.94 25.82 -1.16
C GLY A 40 -1.24 26.22 0.13
N SER A 41 -1.13 27.52 0.36
CA SER A 41 -0.54 28.05 1.60
C SER A 41 -1.59 28.13 2.71
N VAL A 42 -1.23 27.71 3.93
CA VAL A 42 -2.05 27.90 5.12
C VAL A 42 -1.39 28.96 6.01
N ALA A 43 -2.11 30.06 6.27
CA ALA A 43 -1.60 31.20 7.03
C ALA A 43 -0.29 31.78 6.48
N GLY A 44 -0.17 31.88 5.16
CA GLY A 44 1.01 32.44 4.48
C GLY A 44 2.25 31.54 4.47
N ARG A 45 2.17 30.34 5.06
CA ARG A 45 3.20 29.30 4.93
C ARG A 45 2.82 28.39 3.78
N GLU A 46 3.76 28.16 2.87
CA GLU A 46 3.59 27.10 1.87
C GLU A 46 3.36 25.77 2.59
N ALA A 47 2.24 25.13 2.30
CA ALA A 47 1.95 23.79 2.76
C ALA A 47 1.79 22.90 1.52
N ASP A 48 2.39 21.71 1.56
CA ASP A 48 2.21 20.75 0.47
C ASP A 48 0.74 20.37 0.30
N ILE A 49 -0.03 20.33 1.40
CA ILE A 49 -1.45 19.99 1.45
C ILE A 49 -2.16 20.95 2.40
N ALA A 50 -3.08 21.77 1.88
CA ALA A 50 -3.87 22.71 2.65
C ALA A 50 -5.17 22.09 3.19
N ALA A 51 -5.77 21.15 2.44
CA ALA A 51 -6.97 20.42 2.85
C ALA A 51 -7.08 19.09 2.08
N HIS A 52 -7.87 18.17 2.61
CA HIS A 52 -8.29 16.95 1.91
C HIS A 52 -9.63 16.44 2.45
N THR A 53 -10.31 15.58 1.69
CA THR A 53 -11.46 14.82 2.20
C THR A 53 -11.01 13.52 2.85
N SER A 54 -11.91 12.87 3.60
CA SER A 54 -11.75 11.43 3.86
C SER A 54 -11.77 10.67 2.53
N ALA A 55 -11.05 9.55 2.47
CA ALA A 55 -11.15 8.63 1.34
C ALA A 55 -12.51 7.93 1.36
N VAL A 56 -13.13 7.83 0.19
CA VAL A 56 -14.37 7.07 -0.03
C VAL A 56 -14.04 5.88 -0.91
N TYR A 57 -14.46 4.69 -0.47
CA TYR A 57 -14.33 3.48 -1.27
C TYR A 57 -15.51 3.34 -2.22
N VAL A 58 -15.21 2.94 -3.44
CA VAL A 58 -16.18 2.67 -4.51
C VAL A 58 -15.98 1.23 -4.94
N ASP A 59 -16.99 0.40 -4.71
CA ASP A 59 -17.05 -0.98 -5.18
C ASP A 59 -17.78 -1.06 -6.52
N VAL A 60 -17.18 -1.73 -7.50
CA VAL A 60 -17.72 -1.93 -8.84
C VAL A 60 -18.02 -3.40 -9.07
N GLY A 61 -19.27 -3.79 -8.80
CA GLY A 61 -19.69 -5.20 -8.88
C GLY A 61 -18.80 -6.10 -8.03
N ASP A 62 -18.36 -7.22 -8.59
CA ASP A 62 -17.49 -8.18 -7.90
C ASP A 62 -15.99 -7.86 -8.06
N LYS A 63 -15.64 -6.69 -8.59
CA LYS A 63 -14.22 -6.31 -8.77
C LYS A 63 -13.60 -5.98 -7.41
N PRO A 64 -12.43 -6.54 -7.08
CA PRO A 64 -11.79 -6.25 -5.80
C PRO A 64 -11.13 -4.87 -5.79
N VAL A 65 -11.18 -4.18 -4.65
CA VAL A 65 -10.30 -3.03 -4.39
C VAL A 65 -8.91 -3.58 -4.09
N PHE A 66 -8.11 -3.83 -5.14
CA PHE A 66 -6.80 -4.43 -5.01
C PHE A 66 -5.81 -3.83 -6.00
N ALA A 67 -4.79 -3.15 -5.50
CA ALA A 67 -3.70 -2.63 -6.30
C ALA A 67 -2.58 -3.68 -6.38
N THR A 68 -2.52 -4.41 -7.49
CA THR A 68 -1.56 -5.51 -7.67
C THR A 68 -0.11 -5.06 -7.49
N ALA A 69 0.28 -3.90 -8.03
CA ALA A 69 1.65 -3.40 -7.91
C ALA A 69 2.05 -3.09 -6.45
N ASP A 70 1.13 -2.49 -5.69
CA ASP A 70 1.34 -2.21 -4.27
C ASP A 70 1.40 -3.51 -3.46
N ALA A 71 0.53 -4.47 -3.78
CA ALA A 71 0.51 -5.78 -3.13
C ALA A 71 1.81 -6.56 -3.34
N VAL A 72 2.38 -6.55 -4.54
CA VAL A 72 3.70 -7.15 -4.81
C VAL A 72 4.80 -6.47 -3.98
N SER A 73 4.77 -5.15 -3.89
CA SER A 73 5.74 -4.40 -3.09
C SER A 73 5.61 -4.69 -1.59
N VAL A 74 4.38 -4.78 -1.08
CA VAL A 74 4.09 -5.17 0.31
C VAL A 74 4.54 -6.62 0.58
N LEU A 75 4.33 -7.54 -0.37
CA LEU A 75 4.78 -8.92 -0.24
C LEU A 75 6.30 -9.00 -0.06
N ALA A 76 7.07 -8.29 -0.89
CA ALA A 76 8.53 -8.20 -0.76
C ALA A 76 8.97 -7.61 0.59
N GLN A 77 8.23 -6.62 1.11
CA GLN A 77 8.50 -6.05 2.43
C GLN A 77 8.25 -7.04 3.57
N ILE A 78 7.22 -7.90 3.45
CA ILE A 78 6.95 -8.98 4.41
C ILE A 78 8.08 -10.01 4.36
N GLU A 79 8.51 -10.43 3.17
CA GLU A 79 9.64 -11.35 2.99
C GLU A 79 10.93 -10.81 3.62
N GLY A 80 11.26 -9.54 3.36
CA GLY A 80 12.40 -8.88 3.99
C GLY A 80 12.30 -8.81 5.52
N SER A 81 11.08 -8.66 6.03
CA SER A 81 10.81 -8.62 7.47
C SER A 81 10.98 -10.00 8.11
N ILE A 82 10.58 -11.08 7.43
CA ILE A 82 10.85 -12.46 7.87
C ILE A 82 12.36 -12.70 7.90
N ALA A 83 13.08 -12.34 6.84
CA ALA A 83 14.53 -12.49 6.77
C ALA A 83 15.24 -11.73 7.92
N TYR A 84 14.81 -10.50 8.21
CA TYR A 84 15.32 -9.72 9.35
C TYR A 84 15.06 -10.43 10.68
N VAL A 85 13.82 -10.88 10.92
CA VAL A 85 13.43 -11.59 12.14
C VAL A 85 14.26 -12.87 12.32
N ASP A 86 14.54 -13.60 11.25
CA ASP A 86 15.26 -14.87 11.32
C ASP A 86 16.77 -14.68 11.55
N THR A 87 17.36 -13.59 11.04
CA THR A 87 18.83 -13.41 10.97
C THR A 87 19.42 -12.32 11.86
N ILE A 88 18.77 -11.16 11.97
CA ILE A 88 19.35 -9.95 12.59
C ILE A 88 18.64 -9.59 13.91
N ALA A 89 17.35 -9.87 14.03
CA ALA A 89 16.55 -9.42 15.16
C ALA A 89 17.04 -10.00 16.51
N PRO A 90 17.14 -9.17 17.58
CA PRO A 90 17.48 -9.66 18.90
C PRO A 90 16.46 -10.69 19.42
N LYS A 91 16.93 -11.90 19.75
CA LYS A 91 16.10 -13.02 20.26
C LYS A 91 16.04 -13.02 21.79
N THR A 92 15.52 -11.94 22.39
CA THR A 92 15.45 -11.80 23.85
C THR A 92 14.24 -12.52 24.47
N ASP A 93 13.20 -12.79 23.69
CA ASP A 93 12.00 -13.55 24.07
C ASP A 93 11.58 -14.45 22.91
N GLU A 94 11.80 -15.75 23.07
CA GLU A 94 11.51 -16.78 22.06
C GLU A 94 10.01 -16.85 21.71
N ALA A 95 9.12 -16.69 22.70
CA ALA A 95 7.69 -16.74 22.48
C ALA A 95 7.21 -15.53 21.68
N ARG A 96 7.79 -14.35 21.94
CA ARG A 96 7.51 -13.15 21.14
C ARG A 96 8.08 -13.24 19.73
N HIS A 97 9.29 -13.78 19.58
CA HIS A 97 9.92 -14.02 18.27
C HIS A 97 9.07 -14.94 17.41
N SER A 98 8.69 -16.11 17.94
CA SER A 98 7.84 -17.09 17.25
C SER A 98 6.48 -16.52 16.84
N ARG A 99 5.81 -15.77 17.74
CA ARG A 99 4.53 -15.11 17.41
C ARG A 99 4.68 -14.09 16.27
N LEU A 100 5.72 -13.26 16.30
CA LEU A 100 5.96 -12.27 15.25
C LEU A 100 6.21 -12.96 13.90
N ARG A 101 7.05 -14.00 13.90
CA ARG A 101 7.34 -14.81 12.70
C ARG A 101 6.07 -15.43 12.12
N ALA A 102 5.24 -16.05 12.95
CA ALA A 102 3.98 -16.66 12.52
C ALA A 102 2.98 -15.65 11.92
N VAL A 103 2.92 -14.42 12.47
CA VAL A 103 2.06 -13.35 11.91
C VAL A 103 2.54 -12.94 10.51
N LEU A 104 3.85 -12.80 10.32
CA LEU A 104 4.42 -12.44 9.02
C LEU A 104 4.21 -13.55 7.99
N GLU A 105 4.40 -14.82 8.36
CA GLU A 105 4.15 -15.96 7.48
C GLU A 105 2.67 -16.05 7.06
N LEU A 106 1.75 -15.86 8.01
CA LEU A 106 0.32 -15.85 7.70
C LEU A 106 -0.05 -14.69 6.76
N ALA A 107 0.51 -13.50 6.99
CA ALA A 107 0.30 -12.34 6.12
C ALA A 107 0.85 -12.60 4.70
N HIS A 108 2.06 -13.16 4.60
CA HIS A 108 2.66 -13.56 3.33
C HIS A 108 1.75 -14.55 2.60
N HIS A 109 1.36 -15.66 3.21
CA HIS A 109 0.52 -16.68 2.56
C HIS A 109 -0.81 -16.11 2.04
N ARG A 110 -1.46 -15.25 2.84
CA ARG A 110 -2.73 -14.62 2.43
C ARG A 110 -2.55 -13.70 1.23
N LEU A 111 -1.54 -12.84 1.26
CA LEU A 111 -1.30 -11.86 0.20
C LEU A 111 -0.80 -12.54 -1.09
N HIS A 112 0.09 -13.53 -0.94
CA HIS A 112 0.60 -14.38 -2.01
C HIS A 112 -0.53 -15.13 -2.71
N HIS A 113 -1.38 -15.82 -1.94
CA HIS A 113 -2.54 -16.53 -2.50
C HIS A 113 -3.48 -15.57 -3.25
N ARG A 114 -3.73 -14.39 -2.67
CA ARG A 114 -4.57 -13.37 -3.31
C ARG A 114 -3.98 -12.88 -4.64
N LEU A 115 -2.67 -12.70 -4.73
CA LEU A 115 -1.99 -12.36 -6.00
C LEU A 115 -2.19 -13.46 -7.05
N HIS A 116 -2.09 -14.74 -6.66
CA HIS A 116 -2.36 -15.87 -7.56
C HIS A 116 -3.82 -15.94 -8.02
N GLU A 117 -4.78 -15.74 -7.13
CA GLU A 117 -6.21 -15.68 -7.49
C GLU A 117 -6.51 -14.62 -8.55
N LEU A 118 -5.76 -13.51 -8.53
CA LEU A 118 -5.90 -12.40 -9.47
C LEU A 118 -5.03 -12.57 -10.74
N GLY A 119 -4.31 -13.68 -10.88
CA GLY A 119 -3.42 -13.93 -12.01
C GLY A 119 -2.21 -12.99 -12.10
N ALA A 120 -1.84 -12.37 -10.97
CA ALA A 120 -0.75 -11.41 -10.92
C ALA A 120 0.62 -12.09 -10.91
N SER A 121 1.40 -11.88 -11.98
CA SER A 121 2.79 -12.36 -12.04
C SER A 121 3.68 -11.60 -11.05
N HIS A 122 4.47 -12.34 -10.27
CA HIS A 122 5.46 -11.79 -9.34
C HIS A 122 6.61 -12.80 -9.11
N GLU A 123 7.76 -12.30 -8.69
CA GLU A 123 8.90 -13.16 -8.34
C GLU A 123 8.65 -13.86 -7.00
N HIS A 124 9.09 -15.11 -6.91
CA HIS A 124 9.01 -15.89 -5.68
C HIS A 124 10.36 -15.88 -4.99
N VAL A 125 10.46 -15.29 -3.80
CA VAL A 125 11.62 -15.45 -2.94
C VAL A 125 11.37 -16.63 -2.01
N PRO A 126 12.26 -17.65 -1.95
CA PRO A 126 12.09 -18.75 -1.02
C PRO A 126 12.13 -18.25 0.43
N ILE A 127 11.02 -18.36 1.16
CA ILE A 127 10.98 -18.07 2.61
C ILE A 127 11.76 -19.12 3.41
N HIS A 128 12.07 -20.25 2.78
CA HIS A 128 12.82 -21.36 3.37
C HIS A 128 14.16 -21.58 2.66
N SER A 129 15.03 -20.57 2.62
CA SER A 129 16.47 -20.84 2.55
C SER A 129 16.97 -21.13 3.97
N ALA A 130 16.61 -22.31 4.48
CA ALA A 130 17.17 -22.87 5.69
C ALA A 130 18.68 -23.06 5.50
N HIS A 131 19.45 -22.61 6.50
CA HIS A 131 20.81 -23.06 6.83
C HIS A 131 21.69 -23.51 5.65
N VAL A 132 22.44 -22.58 5.06
CA VAL A 132 23.77 -22.96 4.55
C VAL A 132 24.65 -23.11 5.80
N GLU A 133 24.79 -24.34 6.30
CA GLU A 133 25.89 -24.69 7.19
C GLU A 133 27.20 -24.23 6.53
N ARG A 134 27.84 -23.21 7.11
CA ARG A 134 29.24 -22.92 6.80
C ARG A 134 30.06 -23.79 7.72
N GLU A 135 30.46 -24.95 7.22
CA GLU A 135 31.59 -25.71 7.77
C GLU A 135 32.87 -24.88 7.60
N HIS A 136 33.52 -24.53 8.71
CA HIS A 136 34.94 -24.20 8.80
C HIS A 136 35.46 -24.56 10.20
#